data_AF-A0AAV0XRZ9-F1
#
_entry.id   AF-A0AAV0XRZ9-F1
#
_cell.length_a   1.000
_cell.length_b   1.000
_cell.length_c   1.000
_cell.angle_alpha   90.00
_cell.angle_beta   90.00
_cell.angle_gamma   90.00
#
_symmetry.space_group_name_H-M   'P 1'
#
loop_
_entity.id
_entity.type
_entity.pdbx_description
1 polymer ?
#
loop_
_entity_poly.entity_id
_entity_poly.type
_entity_poly.pdbx_seq_one_letter_code
_entity_poly.pdbx_strand_id
1 'polypeptide(L)'
;MAPIDCVQPIVDNELEVSDNIHEIRRKTRDNIVNTEHEHRAEELSWYFLFPHGINGWGEQREIKITPLDYYQQRILGSDLRFQRNDYLFYALSMFEYKRIKATIQACLKKLVGPDGKIEDLHLITKALRGSSAYWRTALNECLAKIRSLGPPTYFITCS
;
A
#
# COMPACT_ATOMS: atom_id res chain seq x y z
N MET A 1 8.82 -7.85 23.13
CA MET A 1 8.22 -8.46 21.93
C MET A 1 9.26 -8.37 20.82
N ALA A 2 9.82 -9.51 20.40
CA ALA A 2 10.74 -9.56 19.26
C ALA A 2 9.96 -9.26 17.96
N PRO A 3 10.60 -8.71 16.91
CA PRO A 3 9.92 -8.46 15.65
C PRO A 3 9.54 -9.81 15.04
N ILE A 4 8.28 -9.93 14.62
CA ILE A 4 7.80 -11.08 13.87
C ILE A 4 8.51 -11.03 12.52
N ASP A 5 9.47 -11.93 12.32
CA ASP A 5 10.19 -12.07 11.06
C ASP A 5 9.19 -12.39 9.93
N CYS A 6 9.08 -11.47 8.97
CA CYS A 6 8.30 -11.64 7.75
C CYS A 6 9.02 -12.61 6.79
N VAL A 7 9.11 -13.89 7.16
CA VAL A 7 9.56 -14.92 6.23
C VAL A 7 8.46 -15.09 5.18
N GLN A 8 8.74 -14.72 3.93
CA GLN A 8 7.78 -14.91 2.85
C GLN A 8 7.62 -16.41 2.54
N PRO A 9 6.38 -16.95 2.47
CA PRO A 9 6.17 -18.36 2.20
C PRO A 9 6.56 -18.72 0.76
N ILE A 10 6.99 -19.98 0.57
CA ILE A 10 7.47 -20.56 -0.68
C ILE A 10 6.30 -20.77 -1.66
N VAL A 11 6.59 -20.59 -2.95
CA VAL A 11 5.68 -20.33 -4.10
C VAL A 11 4.69 -21.46 -4.44
N ASP A 12 4.86 -22.67 -3.91
CA ASP A 12 4.13 -23.86 -4.40
C ASP A 12 2.93 -24.25 -3.51
N ASN A 13 1.86 -23.45 -3.51
CA ASN A 13 0.62 -23.82 -2.82
C ASN A 13 -0.63 -23.62 -3.69
N GLU A 14 -0.85 -24.56 -4.61
CA GLU A 14 -2.12 -24.75 -5.32
C GLU A 14 -3.24 -25.22 -4.36
N LEU A 15 -4.49 -24.87 -4.67
CA LEU A 15 -5.69 -25.14 -3.88
C LEU A 15 -5.85 -26.64 -3.57
N GLU A 16 -5.93 -27.03 -2.29
CA GLU A 16 -6.43 -28.34 -1.88
C GLU A 16 -7.86 -28.18 -1.33
N VAL A 17 -8.81 -28.86 -1.98
CA VAL A 17 -10.19 -28.92 -1.52
C VAL A 17 -10.23 -29.83 -0.29
N SER A 18 -10.52 -29.25 0.86
CA SER A 18 -10.73 -29.97 2.13
C SER A 18 -11.92 -30.96 2.01
N ASP A 19 -11.76 -32.17 2.54
CA ASP A 19 -12.78 -33.23 2.57
C ASP A 19 -14.05 -32.84 3.38
N ASN A 20 -13.99 -31.77 4.17
CA ASN A 20 -15.13 -31.23 4.91
C ASN A 20 -15.80 -30.09 4.12
N ILE A 21 -16.97 -30.37 3.54
CA ILE A 21 -17.79 -29.44 2.73
C ILE A 21 -18.15 -28.14 3.49
N HIS A 22 -18.13 -28.18 4.82
CA HIS A 22 -18.52 -27.04 5.67
C HIS A 22 -17.35 -26.24 6.25
N GLU A 23 -16.10 -26.58 5.92
CA GLU A 23 -14.93 -25.90 6.48
C GLU A 23 -14.04 -25.33 5.37
N ILE A 24 -14.15 -24.02 5.14
CA ILE A 24 -13.26 -23.27 4.25
C ILE A 24 -12.00 -22.92 5.04
N ARG A 25 -10.93 -23.72 4.91
CA ARG A 25 -9.61 -23.38 5.45
C ARG A 25 -8.73 -22.76 4.37
N ARG A 26 -8.06 -21.64 4.69
CA ARG A 26 -7.01 -21.08 3.82
C ARG A 26 -5.73 -21.91 3.96
N LYS A 27 -5.06 -22.21 2.83
CA LYS A 27 -3.88 -23.11 2.75
C LYS A 27 -2.62 -22.50 3.39
N THR A 28 -2.56 -21.19 3.60
CA THR A 28 -1.36 -20.53 4.13
C THR A 28 -1.18 -20.84 5.62
N ARG A 29 0.03 -21.27 6.00
CA ARG A 29 0.44 -21.34 7.40
C ARG A 29 0.46 -19.90 7.93
N ASP A 30 -0.38 -19.65 8.94
CA ASP A 30 -0.78 -18.34 9.46
C ASP A 30 -1.77 -17.59 8.54
N ASN A 31 -3.04 -17.63 8.97
CA ASN A 31 -4.28 -17.22 8.29
C ASN A 31 -4.40 -15.70 7.98
N ILE A 32 -3.30 -15.03 7.67
CA ILE A 32 -3.27 -13.61 7.33
C ILE A 32 -3.44 -13.49 5.82
N VAL A 33 -4.45 -12.70 5.40
CA VAL A 33 -4.67 -12.33 3.99
C VAL A 33 -3.39 -11.70 3.43
N ASN A 34 -2.74 -12.37 2.48
CA ASN A 34 -1.57 -11.81 1.80
C ASN A 34 -1.98 -11.22 0.44
N THR A 35 -1.96 -9.89 0.36
CA THR A 35 -2.28 -9.12 -0.85
C THR A 35 -1.40 -9.44 -2.06
N GLU A 36 -0.22 -10.01 -1.86
CA GLU A 36 0.68 -10.41 -2.96
C GLU A 36 0.27 -11.73 -3.61
N HIS A 37 -0.33 -12.64 -2.83
CA HIS A 37 -0.74 -13.96 -3.32
C HIS A 37 -2.18 -13.95 -3.80
N GLU A 38 -3.06 -13.21 -3.11
CA GLU A 38 -4.47 -13.11 -3.46
C GLU A 38 -4.70 -12.00 -4.48
N HIS A 39 -4.52 -12.31 -5.76
CA HIS A 39 -4.73 -11.36 -6.86
C HIS A 39 -6.15 -10.77 -6.91
N ARG A 40 -7.15 -11.55 -6.47
CA ARG A 40 -8.57 -11.15 -6.45
C ARG A 40 -9.08 -10.80 -5.04
N ALA A 41 -8.18 -10.42 -4.13
CA ALA A 41 -8.54 -10.13 -2.74
C ALA A 41 -9.60 -9.01 -2.62
N GLU A 42 -9.56 -8.03 -3.52
CA GLU A 42 -10.49 -6.91 -3.50
C GLU A 42 -11.91 -7.35 -3.89
N GLU A 43 -12.04 -8.07 -5.00
CA GLU A 43 -13.33 -8.53 -5.50
C GLU A 43 -14.00 -9.48 -4.51
N LEU A 44 -13.21 -10.33 -3.85
CA LEU A 44 -13.69 -11.27 -2.83
C LEU A 44 -14.10 -10.58 -1.52
N SER A 45 -13.37 -9.54 -1.11
CA SER A 45 -13.67 -8.82 0.14
C SER A 45 -14.85 -7.84 -0.03
N TRP A 46 -15.00 -7.26 -1.22
CA TRP A 46 -16.06 -6.29 -1.56
C TRP A 46 -17.05 -6.86 -2.58
N TYR A 47 -17.56 -8.08 -2.33
CA TYR A 47 -18.50 -8.75 -3.25
C TYR A 47 -19.71 -7.90 -3.68
N PHE A 48 -20.20 -7.03 -2.79
CA PHE A 48 -21.31 -6.11 -3.08
C PHE A 48 -20.93 -4.93 -3.99
N LEU A 49 -19.65 -4.53 -4.02
CA LEU A 49 -19.12 -3.56 -4.99
C LEU A 49 -18.78 -4.20 -6.33
N PHE A 50 -18.49 -5.50 -6.32
CA PHE A 50 -18.12 -6.29 -7.48
C PHE A 50 -19.12 -7.43 -7.75
N PRO A 51 -20.38 -7.16 -8.15
CA PRO A 51 -21.38 -8.21 -8.37
C PRO A 51 -20.97 -9.29 -9.38
N HIS A 52 -20.15 -8.92 -10.36
CA HIS A 52 -19.64 -9.84 -11.38
C HIS A 52 -18.21 -10.32 -11.06
N GLY A 53 -17.55 -9.75 -10.05
CA GLY A 53 -16.14 -10.04 -9.75
C GLY A 53 -15.15 -9.63 -10.84
N ILE A 54 -15.55 -8.76 -11.76
CA ILE A 54 -14.73 -8.29 -12.91
C ILE A 54 -14.22 -6.89 -12.60
N ASN A 55 -13.15 -6.47 -13.29
CA ASN A 55 -12.51 -5.17 -13.25
C ASN A 55 -11.68 -4.88 -12.00
N GLY A 56 -11.33 -5.87 -11.17
CA GLY A 56 -10.48 -5.62 -10.00
C GLY A 56 -9.02 -5.32 -10.34
N TRP A 57 -8.23 -4.95 -9.34
CA TRP A 57 -6.84 -4.52 -9.54
C TRP A 57 -5.98 -5.62 -10.18
N GLY A 58 -6.17 -6.88 -9.76
CA GLY A 58 -5.37 -8.02 -10.20
C GLY A 58 -5.72 -8.59 -11.58
N GLU A 59 -6.70 -8.02 -12.29
CA GLU A 59 -7.12 -8.52 -13.59
C GLU A 59 -6.12 -8.17 -14.71
N GLN A 60 -5.91 -9.13 -15.61
CA GLN A 60 -5.01 -8.99 -16.75
C GLN A 60 -5.59 -8.00 -17.77
N ARG A 61 -4.83 -6.95 -18.09
CA ARG A 61 -5.22 -5.88 -19.03
C ARG A 61 -4.16 -5.71 -20.11
N GLU A 62 -4.59 -5.28 -21.30
CA GLU A 62 -3.68 -4.92 -22.39
C GLU A 62 -2.81 -3.71 -22.00
N ILE A 63 -3.43 -2.69 -21.41
CA ILE A 63 -2.76 -1.47 -20.93
C ILE A 63 -2.61 -1.57 -19.41
N LYS A 64 -1.38 -1.44 -18.92
CA LYS A 64 -1.09 -1.42 -17.49
C LYS A 64 -1.57 -0.10 -16.89
N ILE A 65 -2.37 -0.21 -15.83
CA ILE A 65 -2.85 0.93 -15.04
C ILE A 65 -1.96 1.16 -13.82
N THR A 66 -1.77 2.41 -13.44
CA THR A 66 -1.05 2.72 -12.18
C THR A 66 -2.00 2.58 -10.99
N PRO A 67 -1.48 2.29 -9.77
CA PRO A 67 -2.33 2.22 -8.57
C PRO A 67 -3.09 3.52 -8.31
N LEU A 68 -2.48 4.66 -8.65
CA LEU A 68 -3.12 5.97 -8.53
C LEU A 68 -4.34 6.06 -9.45
N ASP A 69 -4.15 5.80 -10.74
CA ASP A 69 -5.22 5.89 -11.73
C ASP A 69 -6.38 4.96 -11.40
N TYR A 70 -6.07 3.76 -10.92
CA TYR A 70 -7.07 2.77 -10.51
C TYR A 70 -7.97 3.27 -9.37
N TYR A 71 -7.38 3.67 -8.25
CA TYR A 71 -8.16 4.12 -7.09
C TYR A 71 -8.82 5.48 -7.36
N GLN A 72 -8.15 6.37 -8.12
CA GLN A 72 -8.72 7.66 -8.50
C GLN A 72 -9.95 7.49 -9.38
N GLN A 73 -9.90 6.62 -10.40
CA GLN A 73 -11.04 6.35 -11.27
C GLN A 73 -12.24 5.79 -10.49
N ARG A 74 -12.01 4.97 -9.47
CA ARG A 74 -13.09 4.43 -8.62
C ARG A 74 -13.69 5.46 -7.70
N ILE A 75 -12.86 6.27 -7.04
CA ILE A 75 -13.33 7.26 -6.06
C ILE A 75 -14.00 8.44 -6.75
N LEU A 76 -13.39 8.94 -7.84
CA LEU A 76 -13.88 10.10 -8.59
C LEU A 76 -14.82 9.73 -9.75
N GLY A 77 -15.09 8.44 -9.93
CA GLY A 77 -15.97 7.95 -10.98
C GLY A 77 -17.43 8.34 -10.76
N SER A 78 -18.25 8.08 -11.77
CA SER A 78 -19.71 8.24 -11.68
C SER A 78 -20.35 7.24 -10.71
N ASP A 79 -19.67 6.14 -10.39
CA ASP A 79 -20.18 5.12 -9.47
C ASP A 79 -19.91 5.51 -8.01
N LEU A 80 -20.96 5.98 -7.35
CA LEU A 80 -20.92 6.41 -5.95
C LEU A 80 -20.72 5.26 -4.95
N ARG A 81 -20.84 3.99 -5.38
CA ARG A 81 -20.68 2.82 -4.48
C ARG A 81 -19.28 2.75 -3.88
N PHE A 82 -18.27 3.20 -4.63
CA PHE A 82 -16.88 3.23 -4.19
C PHE A 82 -16.53 4.46 -3.32
N GLN A 83 -17.47 5.38 -3.10
CA GLN A 83 -17.26 6.55 -2.23
C GLN A 83 -17.60 6.27 -0.76
N ARG A 84 -17.96 5.03 -0.43
CA ARG A 84 -18.26 4.63 0.94
C ARG A 84 -16.99 4.66 1.80
N ASN A 85 -17.11 5.15 3.04
CA ASN A 85 -15.98 5.40 3.93
C ASN A 85 -15.09 4.17 4.14
N ASP A 86 -15.68 2.99 4.30
CA ASP A 86 -14.96 1.73 4.48
C ASP A 86 -14.10 1.36 3.27
N TYR A 87 -14.63 1.51 2.05
CA TYR A 87 -13.84 1.31 0.84
C TYR A 87 -12.78 2.40 0.67
N LEU A 88 -13.06 3.65 1.05
CA LEU A 88 -12.10 4.74 0.97
C LEU A 88 -10.89 4.51 1.88
N PHE A 89 -11.10 4.04 3.11
CA PHE A 89 -10.00 3.66 4.00
C PHE A 89 -9.21 2.48 3.45
N TYR A 90 -9.89 1.48 2.89
CA TYR A 90 -9.23 0.37 2.21
C TYR A 90 -8.35 0.86 1.04
N ALA A 91 -8.93 1.62 0.11
CA ALA A 91 -8.24 2.15 -1.06
C ALA A 91 -7.01 2.97 -0.66
N LEU A 92 -7.13 3.82 0.36
CA LEU A 92 -6.02 4.59 0.91
C LEU A 92 -4.91 3.67 1.44
N SER A 93 -5.25 2.67 2.26
CA SER A 93 -4.28 1.74 2.82
C SER A 93 -3.55 0.91 1.75
N MET A 94 -4.28 0.43 0.74
CA MET A 94 -3.69 -0.34 -0.35
C MET A 94 -2.84 0.51 -1.28
N PHE A 95 -3.28 1.74 -1.59
CA PHE A 95 -2.49 2.70 -2.34
C PHE A 95 -1.16 2.98 -1.63
N GLU A 96 -1.20 3.27 -0.33
CA GLU A 96 -0.01 3.49 0.50
C GLU A 96 0.91 2.28 0.50
N TYR A 97 0.36 1.07 0.68
CA TYR A 97 1.11 -0.18 0.61
C TYR A 97 1.83 -0.34 -0.74
N LYS A 98 1.13 -0.18 -1.87
CA LYS A 98 1.72 -0.30 -3.21
C LYS A 98 2.79 0.77 -3.45
N ARG A 99 2.57 2.01 -3.00
CA ARG A 99 3.53 3.11 -3.09
C ARG A 99 4.80 2.82 -2.29
N ILE A 100 4.66 2.34 -1.07
CA ILE A 100 5.79 1.97 -0.20
C ILE A 100 6.58 0.83 -0.84
N LYS A 101 5.91 -0.21 -1.32
CA LYS A 101 6.56 -1.33 -2.02
C LYS A 101 7.36 -0.86 -3.24
N ALA A 102 6.79 0.00 -4.08
CA ALA A 102 7.47 0.55 -5.24
C ALA A 102 8.69 1.41 -4.84
N THR A 103 8.55 2.21 -3.79
CA THR A 103 9.63 3.04 -3.23
C THR A 103 10.79 2.18 -2.72
N ILE A 104 10.49 1.14 -1.94
CA ILE A 104 11.48 0.18 -1.43
C ILE A 104 12.20 -0.48 -2.60
N GLN A 105 11.46 -0.97 -3.60
CA GLN A 105 12.05 -1.61 -4.77
C GLN A 105 12.97 -0.65 -5.56
N ALA A 106 12.56 0.61 -5.73
CA ALA A 106 13.37 1.62 -6.41
C ALA A 106 14.65 1.95 -5.63
N CYS A 107 14.58 2.05 -4.30
CA CYS A 107 15.75 2.29 -3.47
C CYS A 107 16.68 1.08 -3.41
N LEU A 108 16.16 -0.14 -3.28
CA LEU A 108 16.96 -1.37 -3.34
C LEU A 108 17.76 -1.46 -4.64
N LYS A 109 17.16 -1.11 -5.79
CA LYS A 109 17.89 -1.05 -7.07
C LYS A 109 19.05 -0.05 -7.07
N LYS A 110 18.95 1.06 -6.31
CA LYS A 110 20.01 2.06 -6.19
C LYS A 110 21.13 1.65 -5.24
N LEU A 111 20.82 0.77 -4.29
CA LEU A 111 21.74 0.28 -3.26
C LEU A 111 22.59 -0.90 -3.72
N VAL A 112 22.21 -1.55 -4.82
CA VAL A 112 23.07 -2.48 -5.53
C VAL A 112 24.10 -1.67 -6.32
N GLY A 113 25.08 -1.11 -5.61
CA GLY A 113 26.34 -0.68 -6.21
C GLY A 113 27.13 -1.91 -6.70
N PRO A 114 28.19 -1.73 -7.51
CA PRO A 114 29.01 -2.82 -8.04
C PRO A 114 29.59 -3.74 -6.94
N ASP A 115 29.68 -3.25 -5.69
CA ASP A 115 30.26 -3.97 -4.54
C ASP A 115 29.24 -4.61 -3.59
N GLY A 116 27.93 -4.54 -3.88
CA GLY A 116 26.88 -5.21 -3.12
C GLY A 116 26.68 -4.73 -1.67
N LYS A 117 27.34 -3.65 -1.24
CA LYS A 117 27.12 -3.01 0.06
C LYS A 117 25.89 -2.11 0.02
N ILE A 118 24.98 -2.33 0.97
CA ILE A 118 23.80 -1.48 1.19
C ILE A 118 24.27 -0.15 1.81
N GLU A 119 24.46 0.87 1.00
CA GLU A 119 24.82 2.22 1.49
C GLU A 119 23.58 2.99 1.96
N ASP A 120 23.48 3.29 3.26
CA ASP A 120 22.45 4.16 3.84
C ASP A 120 20.97 3.72 3.67
N LEU A 121 20.56 2.76 4.51
CA LEU A 121 19.15 2.44 4.79
C LEU A 121 18.29 3.69 5.12
N HIS A 122 18.93 4.74 5.63
CA HIS A 122 18.31 6.03 5.92
C HIS A 122 17.67 6.69 4.68
N LEU A 123 18.20 6.43 3.48
CA LEU A 123 17.63 6.93 2.22
C LEU A 123 16.31 6.21 1.88
N ILE A 124 16.20 4.92 2.18
CA ILE A 124 14.95 4.16 2.03
C ILE A 124 13.91 4.70 3.01
N THR A 125 14.28 4.85 4.28
CA THR A 125 13.33 5.25 5.32
C THR A 125 12.83 6.67 5.13
N LYS A 126 13.64 7.59 4.58
CA LYS A 126 13.20 8.97 4.28
C LYS A 126 11.95 9.03 3.40
N ALA A 127 11.80 8.09 2.47
CA ALA A 127 10.65 8.04 1.57
C ALA A 127 9.41 7.38 2.20
N LEU A 128 9.58 6.66 3.32
CA LEU A 128 8.47 6.10 4.09
C LEU A 128 7.86 7.18 5.00
N ARG A 129 6.62 7.57 4.70
CA ARG A 129 5.87 8.53 5.53
C ARG A 129 5.75 8.01 6.96
N GLY A 130 6.05 8.88 7.93
CA GLY A 130 6.00 8.55 9.35
C GLY A 130 7.29 7.97 9.93
N SER A 131 8.30 7.67 9.10
CA SER A 131 9.62 7.28 9.60
C SER A 131 10.34 8.45 10.30
N SER A 132 11.32 8.15 11.13
CA SER A 132 12.15 9.18 11.78
C SER A 132 12.90 10.05 10.76
N ALA A 133 13.41 9.45 9.68
CA ALA A 133 14.08 10.14 8.58
C ALA A 133 13.14 11.08 7.80
N TYR A 134 11.89 10.65 7.59
CA TYR A 134 10.84 11.48 7.00
C TYR A 134 10.57 12.72 7.86
N TRP A 135 10.34 12.54 9.17
CA TRP A 135 10.05 13.65 10.07
C TRP A 135 11.21 14.64 10.19
N ARG A 136 12.45 14.15 10.18
CA ARG A 136 13.64 15.00 10.18
C ARG A 136 13.73 15.86 8.92
N THR A 137 13.36 15.30 7.77
CA THR A 137 13.29 16.05 6.51
C THR A 137 12.18 17.10 6.55
N ALA A 138 10.97 16.70 6.96
CA ALA A 138 9.83 17.60 7.07
C ALA A 138 10.11 18.77 8.04
N LEU A 139 10.75 18.50 9.17
CA LEU A 139 11.20 19.52 10.12
C LEU A 139 12.17 20.50 9.46
N ASN A 140 13.18 19.99 8.75
CA ASN A 140 14.17 20.84 8.08
C ASN A 140 13.51 21.70 6.99
N GLU A 141 12.56 21.17 6.24
CA GLU A 141 11.79 21.94 5.26
C GLU A 141 10.93 23.03 5.92
N CYS A 142 10.25 22.72 7.02
CA CYS A 142 9.51 23.72 7.80
C CYS A 142 10.43 24.83 8.33
N LEU A 143 11.58 24.45 8.87
CA LEU A 143 12.57 25.40 9.39
C LEU A 143 13.19 26.27 8.28
N ALA A 144 13.43 25.70 7.10
CA ALA A 144 13.86 26.45 5.92
C ALA A 144 12.78 27.44 5.44
N LYS A 145 11.50 27.04 5.47
CA LYS A 145 10.36 27.94 5.18
C LYS A 145 10.27 29.09 6.17
N ILE A 146 10.41 28.81 7.48
CA ILE A 146 10.40 29.86 8.52
C ILE A 146 11.55 30.86 8.31
N ARG A 147 12.74 30.37 7.93
CA ARG A 147 13.90 31.24 7.67
C ARG A 147 13.75 32.09 6.42
N SER A 148 13.06 31.59 5.39
CA SER A 148 12.91 32.28 4.10
C SER A 148 11.69 33.19 4.03
N LEU A 149 10.55 32.75 4.54
CA LEU A 149 9.27 33.45 4.48
C LEU A 149 8.93 34.20 5.77
N GLY A 150 9.67 33.93 6.86
CA GLY A 150 9.34 34.43 8.20
C GLY A 150 8.40 33.50 8.96
N PRO A 151 8.07 33.85 10.23
CA PRO A 151 7.18 33.04 11.05
C PRO A 151 5.75 33.02 10.47
N PRO A 152 5.06 31.86 10.48
CA PRO A 152 3.68 31.79 10.00
C PRO A 152 2.76 32.65 10.86
N THR A 153 1.98 33.53 10.23
CA THR A 153 0.97 34.33 10.92
C THR A 153 -0.36 33.58 10.87
N TYR A 154 -0.86 33.15 12.03
CA TYR A 154 -2.17 32.50 12.14
C TYR A 154 -3.25 33.54 12.40
N PHE A 155 -4.23 33.63 11.50
CA PHE A 155 -5.44 34.40 11.73
C PHE A 155 -6.53 33.45 12.21
N ILE A 156 -6.88 33.54 13.50
CA ILE A 156 -7.99 32.78 14.07
C ILE A 156 -9.18 33.74 14.14
N THR A 157 -10.25 33.42 13.42
CA THR A 157 -11.54 34.11 13.55
C THR A 157 -12.45 33.27 14.44
N CYS A 158 -12.83 33.80 15.60
CA CYS A 158 -13.84 33.19 16.45
C CYS A 158 -15.21 33.77 16.07
N SER A 159 -16.13 32.92 15.63
CA SER A 159 -17.55 33.23 15.40
C SER A 159 -18.39 32.85 16.59
#